data_AF-A0A349AW02-F1
#
_entry.id   AF-A0A349AW02-F1
#
_cell.length_a   1.000
_cell.length_b   1.000
_cell.length_c   1.000
_cell.angle_alpha   90.00
_cell.angle_beta   90.00
_cell.angle_gamma   90.00
#
_symmetry.space_group_name_H-M   'P 1'
#
loop_
_entity.id
_entity.type
_entity.pdbx_description
1 polymer ?
#
loop_
_entity_poly.entity_id
_entity_poly.type
_entity_poly.pdbx_seq_one_letter_code
_entity_poly.pdbx_strand_id
1 'polypeptide(L)' 'MTETPDIKPRSREVTDGLERAAARGMLRAVGMGDEDFLKPQIGVASSWNEITPCNLSLDR' A
#
# COMPACT_ATOMS: atom_id res chain seq x y z
N MET A 1 2.89 -30.66 0.76
CA MET A 1 1.79 -29.69 0.74
C MET A 1 2.43 -28.32 0.58
N THR A 2 2.37 -27.74 -0.60
CA THR A 2 2.88 -26.37 -0.81
C THR A 2 1.89 -25.41 -0.19
N GLU A 3 2.27 -24.81 0.94
CA GLU A 3 1.48 -23.76 1.58
C GLU A 3 1.45 -22.56 0.63
N THR A 4 0.25 -22.09 0.27
CA THR A 4 0.12 -20.90 -0.58
C THR A 4 0.57 -19.68 0.22
N PRO A 5 1.52 -18.87 -0.27
CA PRO A 5 1.98 -17.70 0.44
C PRO A 5 0.84 -16.71 0.71
N ASP A 6 0.78 -16.19 1.93
CA ASP A 6 -0.11 -15.08 2.26
C ASP A 6 0.30 -13.83 1.49
N ILE A 7 -0.61 -13.32 0.67
CA ILE A 7 -0.39 -12.12 -0.14
C ILE A 7 -0.41 -10.83 0.68
N LYS A 8 -0.96 -10.84 1.92
CA LYS A 8 -1.04 -9.68 2.81
C LYS A 8 -0.32 -9.94 4.13
N PRO A 9 1.01 -10.20 4.12
CA PRO A 9 1.74 -10.54 5.33
C PRO A 9 1.77 -9.40 6.36
N ARG A 10 1.52 -8.15 5.92
CA ARG A 10 1.51 -6.94 6.76
C ARG A 10 0.28 -6.07 6.60
N SER A 11 -0.23 -5.86 5.39
CA SER A 11 -1.33 -4.90 5.16
C SER A 11 -2.63 -5.26 5.91
N ARG A 12 -2.82 -6.53 6.30
CA ARG A 12 -3.90 -6.96 7.22
C ARG A 12 -3.94 -6.17 8.52
N GLU A 13 -2.79 -5.70 9.02
CA GLU A 13 -2.69 -4.92 10.26
C GLU A 13 -3.41 -3.57 10.17
N VAL A 14 -3.71 -3.09 8.96
CA VAL A 14 -4.40 -1.81 8.72
C VAL A 14 -5.72 -1.96 7.94
N THR A 15 -6.00 -3.14 7.35
CA THR A 15 -7.23 -3.37 6.57
C THR A 15 -8.25 -4.28 7.27
N ASP A 16 -7.81 -5.22 8.12
CA ASP A 16 -8.66 -6.36 8.53
C ASP A 16 -9.08 -6.25 10.00
N GLY A 17 -10.33 -6.60 10.31
CA GLY A 17 -10.87 -6.57 11.68
C GLY A 17 -11.53 -5.24 12.07
N LEU A 18 -12.41 -5.30 13.07
CA LEU A 18 -13.19 -4.15 13.53
C LEU A 18 -12.30 -3.03 14.07
N GLU A 19 -11.27 -3.40 14.84
CA GLU A 19 -10.24 -2.53 15.43
C GLU A 19 -9.57 -1.60 14.39
N ARG A 20 -9.56 -1.97 13.10
CA ARG A 20 -8.90 -1.21 12.02
C ARG A 20 -9.84 -0.24 11.28
N ALA A 21 -11.00 0.06 11.85
CA ALA A 21 -11.97 0.98 11.25
C ALA A 21 -11.37 2.37 10.94
N ALA A 22 -10.61 2.95 11.87
CA ALA A 22 -9.97 4.25 11.67
C ALA A 22 -8.93 4.22 10.53
N ALA A 23 -8.11 3.17 10.48
CA ALA A 23 -7.12 2.99 9.41
C ALA A 23 -7.79 2.87 8.03
N ARG A 24 -8.85 2.06 7.92
CA ARG A 24 -9.66 2.00 6.69
C ARG A 24 -10.26 3.35 6.30
N GLY A 25 -10.68 4.17 7.28
CA GLY A 25 -11.14 5.53 7.02
C GLY A 25 -10.11 6.37 6.28
N MET A 26 -8.85 6.35 6.73
CA MET A 26 -7.75 7.05 6.06
C MET A 26 -7.41 6.46 4.69
N LEU A 27 -7.45 5.13 4.55
CA LEU A 27 -7.19 4.46 3.28
C LEU A 27 -8.26 4.79 2.21
N ARG A 28 -9.52 4.95 2.62
CA ARG A 28 -10.58 5.44 1.73
C ARG A 28 -10.37 6.88 1.28
N ALA A 29 -9.87 7.72 2.18
CA ALA A 29 -9.58 9.12 1.85
C ALA A 29 -8.50 9.28 0.75
N VAL A 30 -7.60 8.29 0.62
CA VAL A 30 -6.59 8.24 -0.46
C VAL A 30 -7.04 7.42 -1.68
N GLY A 31 -8.32 7.04 -1.75
CA GLY A 31 -8.93 6.46 -2.94
C GLY A 31 -9.17 4.95 -2.93
N MET A 32 -8.91 4.23 -1.83
CA MET A 32 -9.17 2.78 -1.78
C MET A 32 -10.66 2.44 -1.63
N GLY A 33 -11.11 1.47 -2.42
CA GLY A 33 -12.41 0.80 -2.31
C GLY A 33 -12.39 -0.42 -1.37
N ASP A 34 -13.54 -1.06 -1.22
CA ASP A 34 -13.69 -2.26 -0.38
C ASP A 34 -12.90 -3.44 -0.96
N GLU A 35 -12.92 -3.57 -2.29
CA GLU A 35 -12.20 -4.58 -3.04
C GLU A 35 -10.67 -4.44 -2.94
N ASP A 36 -10.17 -3.24 -2.65
CA ASP A 36 -8.74 -2.98 -2.51
C ASP A 36 -8.18 -3.51 -1.18
N PHE A 37 -9.02 -3.66 -0.15
CA PHE A 37 -8.59 -4.26 1.12
C PHE A 37 -8.26 -5.74 0.99
N LEU A 38 -8.65 -6.40 -0.10
CA LEU A 38 -8.29 -7.79 -0.38
C LEU A 38 -6.92 -7.92 -1.08
N LYS A 39 -6.36 -6.81 -1.58
CA LYS A 39 -5.12 -6.78 -2.35
C LYS A 39 -3.90 -6.54 -1.44
N PRO A 40 -2.69 -6.96 -1.85
CA PRO A 40 -1.46 -6.51 -1.19
C PRO A 40 -1.29 -4.99 -1.34
N GLN A 41 -0.80 -4.32 -0.29
CA GLN A 41 -0.39 -2.92 -0.40
C GLN A 41 1.09 -2.87 -0.77
N ILE A 42 1.41 -2.23 -1.90
CA ILE A 42 2.77 -2.11 -2.42
C ILE A 42 3.20 -0.64 -2.29
N GLY A 43 4.19 -0.38 -1.44
CA GLY A 43 4.80 0.94 -1.31
C GLY A 43 5.79 1.19 -2.45
N VAL A 44 5.57 2.25 -3.23
CA VAL A 44 6.51 2.70 -4.27
C VAL A 44 7.34 3.84 -3.71
N ALA A 45 8.60 3.57 -3.39
CA ALA A 45 9.54 4.58 -2.89
C ALA A 45 10.38 5.12 -4.04
N SER A 46 9.96 6.25 -4.62
CA SER A 46 10.76 6.99 -5.61
C SER A 46 11.64 8.02 -4.91
N SER A 47 12.91 8.09 -5.30
CA SER A 47 13.83 9.16 -4.87
C SER A 47 13.82 10.34 -5.83
N TRP A 48 12.77 10.51 -6.64
CA TRP A 48 12.62 11.68 -7.51
C TRP A 48 12.79 12.99 -6.73
N ASN A 49 13.58 13.89 -7.30
CA ASN A 49 13.75 15.26 -6.88
C ASN A 49 14.46 16.05 -7.98
N GLU A 50 14.48 17.38 -7.83
CA GLU A 50 15.07 18.32 -8.78
C GLU A 50 16.46 18.83 -8.34
N ILE A 51 17.03 18.29 -7.25
CA ILE A 51 18.32 18.74 -6.71
C ILE A 51 19.47 18.30 -7.62
N THR A 52 19.34 17.11 -8.22
CA THR A 52 20.36 16.52 -9.11
C THR A 52 19.72 15.87 -10.32
N PRO A 53 20.36 15.92 -11.51
CA PRO A 53 19.78 15.40 -12.74
C PRO A 53 19.55 13.88 -12.72
N CYS A 54 20.28 13.13 -11.88
CA CYS A 54 20.12 11.69 -11.74
C CYS A 54 18.74 11.24 -11.24
N ASN A 55 18.00 12.10 -10.53
CA ASN A 55 16.71 11.76 -9.95
C ASN A 55 15.51 12.20 -10.80
N LEU A 56 15.72 13.05 -11.82
CA LEU A 56 14.63 13.62 -12.62
C LEU A 56 13.79 12.58 -13.35
N SER A 57 14.39 11.47 -13.78
CA SER A 57 13.68 10.41 -14.50
C SER A 57 12.78 9.55 -13.62
N LEU A 58 12.84 9.67 -12.29
CA LEU A 58 12.17 8.75 -11.37
C LEU A 58 10.69 9.11 -11.08
N ASP A 59 10.16 10.17 -11.68
CA ASP A 59 8.72 10.51 -11.64
C ASP A 59 7.89 9.72 -12.65
N ARG A 60 8.52 9.24 -13.74
CA ARG A 60 7.83 8.61 -14.88
C ARG A 60 8.34 7.21 -15.20
#